data_AF-A0A2R6ND13-F1
#
_entry.id   AF-A0A2R6ND13-F1
#
_cell.length_a   1.000
_cell.length_b   1.000
_cell.length_c   1.000
_cell.angle_alpha   90.00
_cell.angle_beta   90.00
_cell.angle_gamma   90.00
#
_symmetry.space_group_name_H-M   'P 1'
#
loop_
_entity.id
_entity.type
_entity.pdbx_description
1 polymer ?
#
loop_
_entity_poly.entity_id
_entity_poly.type
_entity_poly.pdbx_seq_one_letter_code
_entity_poly.pdbx_strand_id
1 'polypeptide(L)'
;MSRPTDFGETWTYESIVGALPGISVSTTLALAIQLGVFEAGVLLLAWFHDLWSVALAGSAAVFVAGIGSIEMVRVARRIRTVELPAAYRRLVFGSNMDVLLAVLAFCAMLTYLFVPNPATGRAPFLDRLLGPDPPVLVVYFLLLVLWDVCYRIGTGWWATVTALWRSYRYGFDADTARTFFWADVETIAFGVVQLLLIPFVLDYPVLLAVLLAHVSAVLVVTSASLWLLYAKRGSPEDATAT
;
A
#
# COMPACT_ATOMS: atom_id res chain seq x y z
N MET A 1 -30.78 1.53 2.62
CA MET A 1 -30.34 2.93 2.56
C MET A 1 -29.04 3.05 3.32
N SER A 2 -27.90 3.02 2.63
CA SER A 2 -26.59 3.32 3.21
C SER A 2 -26.43 4.83 3.32
N ARG A 3 -26.16 5.35 4.53
CA ARG A 3 -25.77 6.75 4.73
C ARG A 3 -24.57 7.10 3.82
N PRO A 4 -24.49 8.33 3.29
CA PRO A 4 -23.24 8.80 2.70
C PRO A 4 -22.18 8.76 3.78
N THR A 5 -21.08 8.04 3.55
CA THR A 5 -19.90 8.12 4.40
C THR A 5 -19.36 9.54 4.30
N ASP A 6 -19.19 10.20 5.45
CA ASP A 6 -18.70 11.57 5.52
C ASP A 6 -17.27 11.66 4.95
N PHE A 7 -16.90 12.79 4.36
CA PHE A 7 -15.63 13.00 3.64
C PHE A 7 -14.35 12.83 4.50
N GLY A 8 -14.48 12.46 5.78
CA GLY A 8 -13.39 12.18 6.72
C GLY A 8 -13.33 10.74 7.25
N GLU A 9 -14.16 9.82 6.75
CA GLU A 9 -14.19 8.41 7.18
C GLU A 9 -13.62 7.43 6.13
N THR A 10 -13.08 7.97 5.04
CA THR A 10 -12.66 7.24 3.85
C THR A 10 -11.18 7.53 3.55
N TRP A 11 -10.45 6.53 3.04
CA TRP A 11 -9.06 6.75 2.62
C TRP A 11 -9.03 7.80 1.50
N THR A 12 -7.97 8.60 1.36
CA THR A 12 -7.93 9.71 0.38
C THR A 12 -8.26 9.27 -1.07
N TYR A 13 -7.93 8.03 -1.46
CA TYR A 13 -8.36 7.48 -2.74
C TYR A 13 -9.89 7.33 -2.89
N GLU A 14 -10.57 6.90 -1.81
CA GLU A 14 -12.03 6.80 -1.77
C GLU A 14 -12.68 8.20 -1.89
N SER A 15 -12.04 9.26 -1.38
CA SER A 15 -12.54 10.64 -1.49
C SER A 15 -12.39 11.24 -2.89
N ILE A 16 -11.35 10.85 -3.64
CA ILE A 16 -11.12 11.31 -5.03
C ILE A 16 -12.13 10.66 -6.00
N VAL A 17 -12.42 9.37 -5.83
CA VAL A 17 -13.39 8.65 -6.67
C VAL A 17 -14.84 9.09 -6.37
N GLY A 18 -15.14 9.42 -5.11
CA GLY A 18 -16.45 9.94 -4.70
C GLY A 18 -16.74 11.39 -5.12
N ALA A 19 -15.74 12.13 -5.59
CA ALA A 19 -15.87 13.54 -5.96
C ALA A 19 -16.38 13.80 -7.40
N LEU A 20 -16.53 12.75 -8.23
CA LEU A 20 -17.08 12.88 -9.59
C LEU A 20 -18.63 12.86 -9.55
N PRO A 21 -19.31 14.00 -9.76
CA PRO A 21 -20.77 14.05 -9.65
C PRO A 21 -21.43 13.18 -10.74
N GLY A 22 -22.32 12.28 -10.31
CA GLY A 22 -23.21 11.52 -11.20
C GLY A 22 -22.71 10.13 -11.64
N ILE A 23 -21.51 9.69 -11.23
CA ILE A 23 -20.99 8.36 -11.58
C ILE A 23 -20.82 7.52 -10.31
N SER A 24 -21.70 6.53 -10.10
CA SER A 24 -21.52 5.52 -9.05
C SER A 24 -20.81 4.29 -9.62
N VAL A 25 -19.49 4.33 -9.68
CA VAL A 25 -18.68 3.17 -10.05
C VAL A 25 -18.60 2.24 -8.84
N SER A 26 -18.90 0.96 -9.00
CA SER A 26 -18.68 -0.02 -7.92
C SER A 26 -17.18 -0.12 -7.62
N THR A 27 -16.80 -0.38 -6.36
CA THR A 27 -15.38 -0.49 -5.99
C THR A 27 -14.64 -1.51 -6.85
N THR A 28 -15.28 -2.63 -7.17
CA THR A 28 -14.70 -3.66 -8.06
C THR A 28 -14.47 -3.13 -9.47
N LEU A 29 -15.41 -2.37 -10.03
CA LEU A 29 -15.27 -1.80 -11.36
C LEU A 29 -14.19 -0.73 -11.40
N ALA A 30 -14.08 0.11 -10.36
CA ALA A 30 -13.02 1.11 -10.26
C ALA A 30 -11.63 0.45 -10.24
N LEU A 31 -11.47 -0.62 -9.44
CA LEU A 31 -10.22 -1.40 -9.40
C LEU A 31 -9.90 -2.07 -10.74
N ALA A 32 -10.91 -2.65 -11.41
CA ALA A 32 -10.72 -3.28 -12.72
C ALA A 32 -10.32 -2.27 -13.80
N ILE A 33 -10.93 -1.07 -13.79
CA ILE A 33 -10.56 0.02 -14.70
C ILE A 33 -9.14 0.49 -14.41
N GLN A 34 -8.77 0.71 -13.15
CA GLN A 34 -7.43 1.13 -12.77
C GLN A 34 -6.38 0.12 -13.28
N LEU A 35 -6.57 -1.17 -12.95
CA LEU A 35 -5.66 -2.23 -13.36
C LEU A 35 -5.59 -2.33 -14.89
N GLY A 36 -6.73 -2.27 -15.57
CA GLY A 36 -6.80 -2.34 -17.03
C GLY A 36 -6.11 -1.16 -17.72
N VAL A 37 -6.27 0.06 -17.22
CA VAL A 37 -5.62 1.26 -17.78
C VAL A 37 -4.11 1.20 -17.56
N PHE A 38 -3.66 0.84 -16.35
CA PHE A 38 -2.23 0.74 -16.08
C PHE A 38 -1.57 -0.40 -16.88
N GLU A 39 -2.17 -1.59 -16.91
CA GLU A 39 -1.60 -2.72 -17.66
C GLU A 39 -1.59 -2.43 -19.16
N ALA A 40 -2.68 -1.88 -19.72
CA ALA A 40 -2.71 -1.47 -21.11
C ALA A 40 -1.66 -0.39 -21.41
N GLY A 41 -1.46 0.56 -20.51
CA GLY A 41 -0.41 1.57 -20.64
C GLY A 41 1.00 0.97 -20.68
N VAL A 42 1.30 0.01 -19.80
CA VAL A 42 2.58 -0.74 -19.82
C VAL A 42 2.78 -1.41 -21.18
N LEU A 43 1.79 -2.19 -21.64
CA LEU A 43 1.90 -2.97 -22.87
C LEU A 43 1.97 -2.09 -24.13
N LEU A 44 1.17 -1.03 -24.19
CA LEU A 44 1.16 -0.10 -25.33
C LEU A 44 2.48 0.67 -25.44
N LEU A 45 3.00 1.18 -24.32
CA LEU A 45 4.28 1.89 -24.32
C LEU A 45 5.45 0.94 -24.60
N ALA A 46 5.41 -0.29 -24.07
CA ALA A 46 6.41 -1.30 -24.38
C ALA A 46 6.42 -1.66 -25.88
N TRP A 47 5.24 -1.82 -26.47
CA TRP A 47 5.12 -2.09 -27.89
C TRP A 47 5.60 -0.92 -28.76
N PHE A 48 5.22 0.32 -28.43
CA PHE A 48 5.55 1.49 -29.23
C PHE A 48 7.02 1.93 -29.11
N HIS A 49 7.63 1.76 -27.93
CA HIS A 49 9.01 2.20 -27.64
C HIS A 49 10.02 1.03 -27.56
N ASP A 50 9.63 -0.19 -27.90
CA ASP A 50 10.47 -1.41 -27.82
C ASP A 50 11.06 -1.67 -26.41
N LEU A 51 10.23 -1.53 -25.37
CA LEU A 51 10.61 -1.66 -23.96
C LEU A 51 10.15 -2.98 -23.32
N TRP A 52 10.09 -4.05 -24.10
CA TRP A 52 9.62 -5.36 -23.63
C TRP A 52 10.44 -5.94 -22.47
N SER A 53 11.73 -5.59 -22.39
CA SER A 53 12.61 -5.98 -21.28
C SER A 53 12.16 -5.41 -19.93
N VAL A 54 11.51 -4.24 -19.94
CA VAL A 54 11.02 -3.54 -18.74
C VAL A 54 9.53 -3.79 -18.51
N ALA A 55 8.79 -4.12 -19.57
CA ALA A 55 7.34 -4.36 -19.52
C ALA A 55 6.96 -5.35 -18.41
N LEU A 56 7.69 -6.45 -18.27
CA LEU A 56 7.40 -7.46 -17.24
C LEU A 56 7.55 -6.90 -15.81
N ALA A 57 8.54 -6.04 -15.57
CA ALA A 57 8.71 -5.36 -14.28
C ALA A 57 7.57 -4.36 -14.03
N GLY A 58 7.16 -3.63 -15.09
CA GLY A 58 6.00 -2.73 -15.06
C GLY A 58 4.71 -3.46 -14.72
N SER A 59 4.41 -4.57 -15.40
CA SER A 59 3.23 -5.39 -15.13
C SER A 59 3.25 -5.99 -13.72
N ALA A 60 4.42 -6.41 -13.22
CA ALA A 60 4.56 -6.89 -11.84
C ALA A 60 4.25 -5.78 -10.82
N ALA A 61 4.74 -4.55 -11.06
CA ALA A 61 4.44 -3.39 -10.23
C ALA A 61 2.93 -3.05 -10.24
N VAL A 62 2.31 -3.02 -11.42
CA VAL A 62 0.87 -2.80 -11.59
C VAL A 62 0.05 -3.89 -10.88
N PHE A 63 0.45 -5.14 -11.00
CA PHE A 63 -0.19 -6.27 -10.33
C PHE A 63 -0.11 -6.16 -8.80
N VAL A 64 1.07 -5.85 -8.26
CA VAL A 64 1.27 -5.65 -6.80
C VAL A 64 0.40 -4.48 -6.30
N ALA A 65 0.37 -3.35 -7.01
CA ALA A 65 -0.49 -2.23 -6.65
C ALA A 65 -1.99 -2.57 -6.73
N GLY A 66 -2.38 -3.36 -7.73
CA GLY A 66 -3.73 -3.90 -7.87
C GLY A 66 -4.16 -4.76 -6.68
N ILE A 67 -3.31 -5.71 -6.26
CA ILE A 67 -3.58 -6.51 -5.05
C ILE A 67 -3.64 -5.61 -3.81
N GLY A 68 -2.72 -4.66 -3.66
CA GLY A 68 -2.75 -3.72 -2.54
C GLY A 68 -4.06 -2.95 -2.43
N SER A 69 -4.60 -2.54 -3.58
CA SER A 69 -5.89 -1.85 -3.63
C SER A 69 -7.06 -2.77 -3.21
N ILE A 70 -7.05 -4.04 -3.61
CA ILE A 70 -8.05 -5.03 -3.18
C ILE A 70 -7.98 -5.26 -1.67
N GLU A 71 -6.78 -5.48 -1.14
CA GLU A 71 -6.57 -5.77 0.29
C GLU A 71 -6.94 -4.56 1.16
N MET A 72 -6.60 -3.33 0.76
CA MET A 72 -7.03 -2.12 1.46
C MET A 72 -8.55 -2.03 1.60
N VAL A 73 -9.29 -2.32 0.53
CA VAL A 73 -10.76 -2.30 0.56
C VAL A 73 -11.31 -3.43 1.44
N ARG A 74 -10.68 -4.61 1.44
CA ARG A 74 -11.07 -5.73 2.31
C ARG A 74 -10.83 -5.40 3.78
N VAL A 75 -9.64 -4.94 4.12
CA VAL A 75 -9.25 -4.52 5.47
C VAL A 75 -10.18 -3.42 5.98
N ALA A 76 -10.40 -2.37 5.19
CA ALA A 76 -11.30 -1.27 5.56
C ALA A 76 -12.73 -1.77 5.80
N ARG A 77 -13.27 -2.62 4.92
CA ARG A 77 -14.61 -3.20 5.09
C ARG A 77 -14.70 -4.04 6.37
N ARG A 78 -13.72 -4.91 6.64
CA ARG A 78 -13.70 -5.75 7.85
C ARG A 78 -13.62 -4.91 9.13
N ILE A 79 -12.72 -3.94 9.18
CA ILE A 79 -12.56 -3.07 10.36
C ILE A 79 -13.85 -2.27 10.62
N ARG A 80 -14.57 -1.86 9.58
CA ARG A 80 -15.85 -1.14 9.70
C ARG A 80 -17.04 -2.02 10.14
N THR A 81 -16.92 -3.35 10.18
CA THR A 81 -18.02 -4.23 10.66
C THR A 81 -18.08 -4.37 12.19
N VAL A 82 -17.10 -3.83 12.91
CA VAL A 82 -17.02 -3.89 14.38
C VAL A 82 -17.04 -2.50 14.98
N GLU A 83 -17.45 -2.39 16.24
CA GLU A 83 -17.38 -1.12 16.96
C GLU A 83 -15.92 -0.78 17.28
N LEU A 84 -15.48 0.41 16.86
CA LEU A 84 -14.11 0.88 17.00
C LEU A 84 -14.02 1.91 18.12
N PRO A 85 -13.01 1.83 19.01
CA PRO A 85 -12.67 2.95 19.87
C PRO A 85 -12.44 4.21 19.03
N ALA A 86 -13.02 5.34 19.43
CA ALA A 86 -13.02 6.57 18.63
C ALA A 86 -11.60 7.06 18.29
N ALA A 87 -10.65 6.87 19.21
CA ALA A 87 -9.24 7.20 18.97
C ALA A 87 -8.61 6.31 17.89
N TYR A 88 -8.90 5.00 17.89
CA TYR A 88 -8.42 4.09 16.84
C TYR A 88 -9.03 4.42 15.49
N ARG A 89 -10.35 4.67 15.43
CA ARG A 89 -11.04 5.06 14.18
C ARG A 89 -10.40 6.31 13.56
N ARG A 90 -10.16 7.35 14.36
CA ARG A 90 -9.49 8.57 13.89
C ARG A 90 -8.05 8.32 13.44
N LEU A 91 -7.32 7.47 14.15
CA LEU A 91 -5.93 7.17 13.81
C LEU A 91 -5.82 6.40 12.49
N VAL A 92 -6.66 5.38 12.27
CA VAL A 92 -6.57 4.53 11.08
C VAL A 92 -7.19 5.17 9.84
N PHE A 93 -8.31 5.90 9.97
CA PHE A 93 -9.03 6.48 8.82
C PHE A 93 -8.91 8.00 8.71
N GLY A 94 -8.73 8.71 9.82
CA GLY A 94 -8.76 10.17 9.86
C GLY A 94 -7.39 10.84 9.85
N SER A 95 -6.29 10.07 9.84
CA SER A 95 -4.94 10.61 9.75
C SER A 95 -4.47 10.59 8.30
N ASN A 96 -3.88 11.69 7.82
CA ASN A 96 -3.20 11.75 6.51
C ASN A 96 -1.83 11.06 6.51
N MET A 97 -1.56 10.17 7.47
CA MET A 97 -0.26 9.53 7.65
C MET A 97 0.05 8.56 6.51
N ASP A 98 -0.96 7.92 5.95
CA ASP A 98 -0.83 7.04 4.77
C ASP A 98 -0.28 7.81 3.57
N VAL A 99 -0.84 8.99 3.28
CA VAL A 99 -0.39 9.89 2.22
C VAL A 99 1.01 10.44 2.54
N LEU A 100 1.27 10.85 3.78
CA LEU A 100 2.58 11.35 4.19
C LEU A 100 3.67 10.28 3.96
N LEU A 101 3.44 9.06 4.44
CA LEU A 101 4.37 7.94 4.27
C LEU A 101 4.57 7.59 2.80
N ALA A 102 3.49 7.61 2.00
CA ALA A 102 3.56 7.42 0.55
C ALA A 102 4.41 8.49 -0.14
N VAL A 103 4.22 9.76 0.20
CA VAL A 103 5.02 10.87 -0.34
C VAL A 103 6.48 10.72 0.03
N LEU A 104 6.80 10.40 1.28
CA LEU A 104 8.19 10.18 1.71
C LEU A 104 8.83 9.00 0.95
N ALA A 105 8.10 7.89 0.79
CA ALA A 105 8.57 6.74 0.01
C ALA A 105 8.75 7.09 -1.47
N PHE A 106 7.84 7.86 -2.05
CA PHE A 106 7.93 8.29 -3.44
C PHE A 106 9.08 9.28 -3.66
N CYS A 107 9.30 10.23 -2.75
CA CYS A 107 10.46 11.12 -2.79
C CYS A 107 11.78 10.33 -2.69
N ALA A 108 11.85 9.31 -1.83
CA ALA A 108 13.01 8.42 -1.77
C ALA A 108 13.21 7.64 -3.08
N MET A 109 12.11 7.18 -3.70
CA MET A 109 12.14 6.50 -5.00
C MET A 109 12.63 7.44 -6.12
N LEU A 110 12.11 8.66 -6.20
CA LEU A 110 12.57 9.69 -7.15
C LEU A 110 14.06 9.98 -6.95
N THR A 111 14.50 10.11 -5.70
CA THR A 111 15.91 10.31 -5.37
C THR A 111 16.74 9.16 -5.90
N TYR A 112 16.30 7.91 -5.71
CA TYR A 112 17.00 6.73 -6.21
C TYR A 112 17.03 6.64 -7.74
N LEU A 113 15.95 7.06 -8.41
CA LEU A 113 15.84 7.04 -9.87
C LEU A 113 16.77 8.04 -10.54
N PHE A 114 16.77 9.29 -10.04
CA PHE A 114 17.33 10.43 -10.75
C PHE A 114 18.69 10.90 -10.20
N VAL A 115 18.98 10.69 -8.91
CA VAL A 115 20.24 11.19 -8.34
C VAL A 115 21.38 10.26 -8.70
N PRO A 116 22.43 10.74 -9.40
CA PRO A 116 23.61 9.93 -9.70
C PRO A 116 24.29 9.49 -8.40
N ASN A 117 24.81 8.26 -8.37
CA ASN A 117 25.58 7.76 -7.24
C ASN A 117 27.09 7.84 -7.56
N PRO A 118 27.79 8.93 -7.17
CA PRO A 118 29.19 9.13 -7.51
C PRO A 118 30.11 8.05 -6.91
N ALA A 119 29.72 7.43 -5.79
CA ALA A 119 30.49 6.36 -5.17
C ALA A 119 30.54 5.07 -6.01
N THR A 120 29.58 4.89 -6.92
CA THR A 120 29.53 3.72 -7.81
C THR A 120 29.98 4.01 -9.23
N GLY A 121 30.09 5.29 -9.62
CA GLY A 121 30.39 5.71 -11.00
C GLY A 121 29.37 5.26 -12.05
N ARG A 122 28.21 4.74 -11.63
CA ARG A 122 27.14 4.25 -12.52
C ARG A 122 26.19 5.38 -12.91
N ALA A 123 25.60 5.25 -14.10
CA ALA A 123 24.50 6.11 -14.53
C ALA A 123 23.32 6.02 -13.55
N PRO A 124 22.48 7.09 -13.46
CA PRO A 124 21.21 7.07 -12.76
C PRO A 124 20.40 5.81 -13.04
N PHE A 125 19.58 5.38 -12.09
CA PHE A 125 18.81 4.14 -12.25
C PHE A 125 17.84 4.23 -13.44
N LEU A 126 17.24 5.41 -13.68
CA LEU A 126 16.37 5.63 -14.81
C LEU A 126 17.08 5.33 -16.15
N ASP A 127 18.30 5.83 -16.33
CA ASP A 127 19.09 5.63 -17.56
C ASP A 127 19.44 4.16 -17.77
N ARG A 128 19.69 3.44 -16.68
CA ARG A 128 19.96 2.00 -16.74
C ARG A 128 18.71 1.19 -17.09
N LEU A 129 17.53 1.70 -16.76
CA LEU A 129 16.25 1.05 -17.02
C LEU A 129 15.72 1.34 -18.42
N LEU A 130 15.79 2.60 -18.87
CA LEU A 130 15.13 3.07 -20.09
C LEU A 130 16.11 3.59 -21.17
N GLY A 131 17.41 3.62 -20.89
CA GLY A 131 18.42 4.27 -21.74
C GLY A 131 18.63 5.75 -21.39
N PRO A 132 19.69 6.37 -21.95
CA PRO A 132 20.14 7.72 -21.57
C PRO A 132 19.18 8.86 -21.96
N ASP A 133 18.33 8.65 -22.97
CA ASP A 133 17.35 9.64 -23.45
C ASP A 133 15.93 9.04 -23.44
N PRO A 134 15.35 8.77 -22.25
CA PRO A 134 14.09 8.05 -22.17
C PRO A 134 12.92 8.92 -22.67
N PRO A 135 11.92 8.36 -23.39
CA PRO A 135 10.77 9.12 -23.86
C PRO A 135 9.98 9.72 -22.68
N VAL A 136 9.66 11.01 -22.75
CA VAL A 136 8.99 11.75 -21.66
C VAL A 136 7.70 11.07 -21.20
N LEU A 137 6.90 10.56 -22.14
CA LEU A 137 5.64 9.87 -21.83
C LEU A 137 5.88 8.57 -21.04
N VAL A 138 6.93 7.82 -21.38
CA VAL A 138 7.32 6.59 -20.68
C VAL A 138 7.75 6.90 -19.25
N VAL A 139 8.59 7.93 -19.06
CA VAL A 139 9.03 8.36 -17.73
C VAL A 139 7.84 8.80 -16.89
N TYR A 140 6.95 9.65 -17.44
CA TYR A 140 5.76 10.11 -16.74
C TYR A 140 4.88 8.94 -16.29
N PHE A 141 4.64 7.98 -17.18
CA PHE A 141 3.82 6.81 -16.88
C PHE A 141 4.46 5.89 -15.83
N LEU A 142 5.78 5.65 -15.93
CA LEU A 142 6.54 4.91 -14.92
C LEU A 142 6.41 5.56 -13.53
N LEU A 143 6.50 6.89 -13.46
CA LEU A 143 6.34 7.62 -12.19
C LEU A 143 4.93 7.48 -11.61
N LEU A 144 3.89 7.43 -12.46
CA LEU A 144 2.52 7.16 -11.99
C LEU A 144 2.38 5.76 -11.40
N VAL A 145 2.96 4.74 -12.05
CA VAL A 145 2.95 3.36 -11.54
C VAL A 145 3.71 3.27 -10.21
N LEU A 146 4.90 3.87 -10.12
CA LEU A 146 5.68 3.87 -8.89
C LEU A 146 5.00 4.65 -7.76
N TRP A 147 4.33 5.75 -8.07
CA TRP A 147 3.51 6.46 -7.10
C TRP A 147 2.41 5.56 -6.54
N ASP A 148 1.67 4.85 -7.40
CA ASP A 148 0.60 3.94 -6.96
C ASP A 148 1.16 2.83 -6.06
N VAL A 149 2.29 2.23 -6.44
CA VAL A 149 3.00 1.24 -5.61
C VAL A 149 3.42 1.82 -4.24
N CYS A 150 4.08 2.98 -4.23
CA CYS A 150 4.51 3.66 -3.00
C CYS A 150 3.31 4.00 -2.11
N TYR A 151 2.19 4.42 -2.70
CA TYR A 151 0.96 4.72 -1.96
C TYR A 151 0.41 3.48 -1.26
N ARG A 152 0.25 2.36 -1.97
CA ARG A 152 -0.26 1.12 -1.36
C ARG A 152 0.68 0.58 -0.28
N ILE A 153 1.99 0.64 -0.51
CA ILE A 153 3.00 0.26 0.50
C ILE A 153 2.88 1.15 1.75
N GLY A 154 2.81 2.48 1.58
CA GLY A 154 2.68 3.43 2.67
C GLY A 154 1.40 3.22 3.49
N THR A 155 0.28 3.00 2.81
CA THR A 155 -0.99 2.65 3.47
C THR A 155 -0.89 1.32 4.23
N GLY A 156 -0.35 0.26 3.62
CA GLY A 156 -0.18 -1.04 4.28
C GLY A 156 0.70 -0.95 5.53
N TRP A 157 1.76 -0.14 5.47
CA TRP A 157 2.59 0.16 6.64
C TRP A 157 1.81 0.86 7.74
N TRP A 158 1.02 1.89 7.41
CA TRP A 158 0.22 2.60 8.40
C TRP A 158 -0.84 1.70 9.05
N ALA A 159 -1.50 0.84 8.26
CA ALA A 159 -2.42 -0.16 8.78
C ALA A 159 -1.73 -1.10 9.78
N THR A 160 -0.50 -1.52 9.49
CA THR A 160 0.33 -2.36 10.38
C THR A 160 0.67 -1.66 11.70
N VAL A 161 1.13 -0.41 11.64
CA VAL A 161 1.50 0.38 12.84
C VAL A 161 0.28 0.65 13.71
N THR A 162 -0.84 1.02 13.10
CA THR A 162 -2.08 1.30 13.85
C THR A 162 -2.71 0.03 14.42
N ALA A 163 -2.56 -1.12 13.76
CA ALA A 163 -2.94 -2.43 14.30
C ALA A 163 -2.13 -2.77 15.57
N LEU A 164 -0.80 -2.58 15.55
CA LEU A 164 0.03 -2.78 16.74
C LEU A 164 -0.41 -1.86 17.89
N TRP A 165 -0.58 -0.57 17.61
CA TRP A 165 -1.03 0.40 18.61
C TRP A 165 -2.40 0.01 19.21
N ARG A 166 -3.35 -0.41 18.37
CA ARG A 166 -4.67 -0.90 18.79
C ARG A 166 -4.55 -2.08 19.75
N SER A 167 -3.80 -3.10 19.36
CA SER A 167 -3.61 -4.33 20.15
C SER A 167 -2.81 -4.08 21.43
N TYR A 168 -1.91 -3.08 21.43
CA TYR A 168 -1.22 -2.63 22.63
C TYR A 168 -2.13 -1.83 23.58
N ARG A 169 -3.04 -0.99 23.09
CA ARG A 169 -3.84 -0.08 23.92
C ARG A 169 -5.12 -0.68 24.48
N TYR A 170 -5.75 -1.60 23.75
CA TYR A 170 -7.10 -2.09 24.04
C TYR A 170 -7.16 -3.62 24.16
N GLY A 171 -8.17 -4.12 24.87
CA GLY A 171 -8.62 -5.51 24.83
C GLY A 171 -9.96 -5.62 24.09
N PHE A 172 -10.22 -6.77 23.47
CA PHE A 172 -11.43 -7.00 22.68
C PHE A 172 -12.06 -8.35 23.01
N ASP A 173 -13.37 -8.46 22.80
CA ASP A 173 -14.08 -9.72 22.85
C ASP A 173 -13.63 -10.68 21.73
N ALA A 174 -14.09 -11.92 21.81
CA ALA A 174 -13.66 -12.98 20.91
C ALA A 174 -14.00 -12.75 19.43
N ASP A 175 -15.13 -12.12 19.13
CA ASP A 175 -15.61 -11.91 17.76
C ASP A 175 -14.94 -10.68 17.12
N THR A 176 -14.78 -9.61 17.90
CA THR A 176 -14.03 -8.42 17.47
C THR A 176 -12.55 -8.76 17.24
N ALA A 177 -11.91 -9.50 18.16
CA ALA A 177 -10.53 -9.93 18.00
C ALA A 177 -10.34 -10.83 16.77
N ARG A 178 -11.31 -11.71 16.46
CA ARG A 178 -11.26 -12.53 15.25
C ARG A 178 -11.37 -11.69 13.98
N THR A 179 -12.18 -10.64 13.99
CA THR A 179 -12.29 -9.72 12.84
C THR A 179 -10.97 -8.97 12.60
N PHE A 180 -10.35 -8.45 13.66
CA PHE A 180 -9.03 -7.82 13.56
C PHE A 180 -7.93 -8.79 13.15
N PHE A 181 -7.96 -10.03 13.61
CA PHE A 181 -7.01 -11.05 13.17
C PHE A 181 -7.01 -11.19 11.64
N TRP A 182 -8.19 -11.32 11.02
CA TRP A 182 -8.27 -11.46 9.57
C TRP A 182 -7.86 -10.19 8.81
N ALA A 183 -8.15 -9.01 9.35
CA ALA A 183 -7.67 -7.75 8.78
C ALA A 183 -6.13 -7.62 8.83
N ASP A 184 -5.53 -8.02 9.95
CA ASP A 184 -4.07 -8.01 10.13
C ASP A 184 -3.40 -9.08 9.23
N VAL A 185 -4.02 -10.26 9.05
CA VAL A 185 -3.53 -11.30 8.10
C VAL A 185 -3.59 -10.82 6.65
N GLU A 186 -4.63 -10.09 6.24
CA GLU A 186 -4.70 -9.46 4.91
C GLU A 186 -3.56 -8.45 4.69
N THR A 187 -3.17 -7.73 5.75
CA THR A 187 -2.02 -6.81 5.70
C THR A 187 -0.70 -7.55 5.53
N ILE A 188 -0.51 -8.68 6.22
CA ILE A 188 0.63 -9.60 6.01
C ILE A 188 0.65 -10.12 4.58
N ALA A 189 -0.51 -10.57 4.07
CA ALA A 189 -0.63 -11.12 2.73
C ALA A 189 -0.20 -10.10 1.67
N PHE A 190 -0.63 -8.84 1.80
CA PHE A 190 -0.16 -7.78 0.93
C PHE A 190 1.36 -7.54 1.04
N GLY A 191 1.92 -7.52 2.26
CA GLY A 191 3.36 -7.40 2.46
C GLY A 191 4.15 -8.50 1.74
N VAL A 192 3.71 -9.76 1.84
CA VAL A 192 4.34 -10.91 1.16
C VAL A 192 4.22 -10.84 -0.36
N VAL A 193 3.10 -10.34 -0.90
CA VAL A 193 2.90 -10.16 -2.34
C VAL A 193 3.95 -9.24 -2.96
N GLN A 194 4.49 -8.28 -2.20
CA GLN A 194 5.55 -7.39 -2.69
C GLN A 194 6.85 -8.15 -3.04
N LEU A 195 7.06 -9.36 -2.50
CA LEU A 195 8.21 -10.20 -2.84
C LEU A 195 8.21 -10.64 -4.32
N LEU A 196 7.08 -10.53 -5.02
CA LEU A 196 7.01 -10.70 -6.48
C LEU A 196 7.89 -9.70 -7.23
N LEU A 197 8.27 -8.59 -6.60
CA LEU A 197 9.17 -7.59 -7.18
C LEU A 197 10.66 -7.99 -7.10
N ILE A 198 11.02 -8.99 -6.27
CA ILE A 198 12.42 -9.40 -6.06
C ILE A 198 13.17 -9.65 -7.37
N PRO A 199 12.64 -10.45 -8.33
CA PRO A 199 13.39 -10.77 -9.55
C PRO A 199 13.83 -9.53 -10.34
N PHE A 200 13.09 -8.42 -10.24
CA PHE A 200 13.36 -7.18 -10.95
C PHE A 200 14.31 -6.23 -10.20
N VAL A 201 14.58 -6.51 -8.93
CA VAL A 201 15.45 -5.67 -8.07
C VAL A 201 16.73 -6.37 -7.61
N LEU A 202 17.01 -7.61 -8.06
CA LEU A 202 18.18 -8.39 -7.65
C LEU A 202 19.52 -7.66 -7.91
N ASP A 203 19.64 -6.99 -9.05
CA ASP A 203 20.84 -6.24 -9.43
C ASP A 203 20.96 -4.87 -8.73
N TYR A 204 19.98 -4.54 -7.88
CA TYR A 204 19.81 -3.24 -7.24
C TYR A 204 19.81 -3.42 -5.71
N PRO A 205 21.00 -3.59 -5.08
CA PRO A 205 21.11 -4.04 -3.70
C PRO A 205 20.40 -3.12 -2.70
N VAL A 206 20.36 -1.81 -2.98
CA VAL A 206 19.62 -0.85 -2.15
C VAL A 206 18.11 -1.09 -2.22
N LEU A 207 17.55 -1.27 -3.43
CA LEU A 207 16.12 -1.56 -3.59
C LEU A 207 15.75 -2.92 -3.00
N LEU A 208 16.59 -3.93 -3.23
CA LEU A 208 16.40 -5.26 -2.64
C LEU A 208 16.41 -5.19 -1.11
N ALA A 209 17.38 -4.49 -0.51
CA ALA A 209 17.47 -4.32 0.94
C ALA A 209 16.25 -3.57 1.49
N VAL A 210 15.80 -2.49 0.84
CA VAL A 210 14.61 -1.73 1.24
C VAL A 210 13.36 -2.60 1.17
N LEU A 211 13.16 -3.35 0.08
CA LEU A 211 12.03 -4.27 -0.09
C LEU A 211 12.02 -5.34 1.01
N LEU A 212 13.13 -6.03 1.22
CA LEU A 212 13.23 -7.09 2.24
C LEU A 212 13.06 -6.53 3.66
N ALA A 213 13.64 -5.37 3.95
CA ALA A 213 13.49 -4.71 5.24
C ALA A 213 12.04 -4.30 5.49
N HIS A 214 11.37 -3.74 4.49
CA HIS A 214 9.95 -3.38 4.60
C HIS A 214 9.06 -4.60 4.85
N VAL A 215 9.19 -5.66 4.05
CA VAL A 215 8.39 -6.88 4.23
C VAL A 215 8.65 -7.50 5.61
N SER A 216 9.93 -7.56 6.02
CA SER A 216 10.30 -8.05 7.36
C SER A 216 9.69 -7.19 8.47
N ALA A 217 9.71 -5.86 8.33
CA ALA A 217 9.11 -4.95 9.30
C ALA A 217 7.59 -5.16 9.41
N VAL A 218 6.88 -5.32 8.28
CA VAL A 218 5.44 -5.63 8.26
C VAL A 218 5.17 -6.95 8.99
N LEU A 219 5.94 -8.00 8.71
CA LEU A 219 5.78 -9.30 9.36
C LEU A 219 6.01 -9.20 10.87
N VAL A 220 7.09 -8.55 11.31
CA VAL A 220 7.43 -8.42 12.74
C VAL A 220 6.38 -7.61 13.49
N VAL A 221 6.02 -6.44 12.97
CA VAL A 221 5.08 -5.52 13.64
C VAL A 221 3.67 -6.10 13.67
N THR A 222 3.22 -6.71 12.57
CA THR A 222 1.89 -7.34 12.55
C THR A 222 1.86 -8.59 13.43
N SER A 223 2.93 -9.38 13.47
CA SER A 223 3.02 -10.53 14.38
C SER A 223 2.98 -10.11 15.84
N ALA A 224 3.65 -9.00 16.18
CA ALA A 224 3.57 -8.39 17.51
C ALA A 224 2.15 -7.88 17.83
N SER A 225 1.46 -7.26 16.86
CA SER A 225 0.04 -6.88 16.98
C SER A 225 -0.83 -8.09 17.32
N LEU A 226 -0.72 -9.16 16.52
CA LEU A 226 -1.50 -10.37 16.69
C LEU A 226 -1.22 -11.05 18.04
N TRP A 227 0.05 -11.11 18.45
CA TRP A 227 0.42 -11.66 19.75
C TRP A 227 -0.23 -10.87 20.90
N LEU A 228 -0.15 -9.53 20.88
CA LEU A 228 -0.79 -8.68 21.88
C LEU A 228 -2.32 -8.82 21.88
N LEU A 229 -2.92 -8.90 20.68
CA LEU A 229 -4.36 -9.06 20.51
C LEU A 229 -4.87 -10.34 21.18
N TYR A 230 -4.12 -11.44 21.08
CA TYR A 230 -4.47 -12.70 21.75
C TYR A 230 -4.07 -12.75 23.22
N ALA A 231 -2.94 -12.16 23.60
CA ALA A 231 -2.49 -12.13 24.99
C ALA A 231 -3.49 -11.40 25.91
N LYS A 232 -4.19 -10.40 25.39
CA LYS A 232 -5.24 -9.65 26.11
C LYS A 232 -6.63 -10.27 26.02
N ARG A 233 -6.81 -11.34 25.24
CA ARG A 233 -8.09 -12.01 25.05
C ARG A 233 -8.45 -12.75 26.35
N GLY A 234 -9.29 -12.12 27.17
CA GLY A 234 -9.80 -12.70 28.42
C GLY A 234 -9.26 -12.10 29.72
N SER A 235 -8.56 -10.95 29.70
CA SER A 235 -8.33 -10.16 30.93
C SER A 235 -9.57 -9.32 31.24
N PRO A 236 -10.34 -9.59 32.31
CA PRO A 236 -11.58 -8.88 32.63
C PRO A 236 -11.41 -7.44 33.12
N GLU A 237 -10.20 -6.86 33.09
CA GLU A 237 -9.87 -5.74 33.99
C GLU A 237 -9.93 -4.31 33.40
N ASP A 238 -10.18 -4.10 32.11
CA ASP A 238 -10.15 -2.74 31.55
C ASP A 238 -11.52 -2.19 31.09
N ALA A 239 -12.64 -2.73 31.58
CA ALA A 239 -13.96 -2.13 31.40
C ALA A 239 -14.17 -0.84 32.22
N THR A 240 -13.16 -0.40 33.00
CA THR A 240 -13.27 0.72 33.94
C THR A 240 -12.09 1.71 33.92
N ALA A 241 -11.37 1.84 32.81
CA ALA A 241 -10.42 2.94 32.65
C ALA A 241 -11.04 4.06 31.78
N THR A 242 -11.66 5.00 32.49
CA THR A 242 -12.12 6.34 32.05
C THR A 242 -11.16 7.06 31.11
#